data_AF-A0A920FAX3-F1
#
_entry.id   AF-A0A920FAX3-F1
#
_cell.length_a   1.000
_cell.length_b   1.000
_cell.length_c   1.000
_cell.angle_alpha   90.00
_cell.angle_beta   90.00
_cell.angle_gamma   90.00
#
_symmetry.space_group_name_H-M   'P 1'
#
loop_
_entity.id
_entity.type
_entity.pdbx_description
1 polymer ?
#
loop_
_entity_poly.entity_id
_entity_poly.type
_entity_poly.pdbx_seq_one_letter_code
_entity_poly.pdbx_strand_id
1 'polypeptide(L)'
;MLGAKDFSRALTYRAAGAIDQSNASERTRAVSAAKVEMGRSGKLIGQEGIQLHGGMGMTDDMPIGHFFKRLTMIDAIFGNVDFHRKRFAQII
;
A
#
# COMPACT_ATOMS: atom_id res chain seq x y z
N MET A 1 -4.72 -13.22 -1.44
CA MET A 1 -3.98 -12.35 -0.49
C MET A 1 -2.46 -12.42 -0.64
N LEU A 2 -1.84 -13.61 -0.73
CA LEU A 2 -0.37 -13.76 -0.81
C LEU A 2 0.25 -12.98 -1.99
N GLY A 3 -0.29 -13.13 -3.21
CA GLY A 3 0.22 -12.43 -4.40
C GLY A 3 0.18 -10.90 -4.29
N ALA A 4 -0.89 -10.34 -3.70
CA ALA A 4 -1.01 -8.90 -3.47
C ALA A 4 0.11 -8.39 -2.53
N LYS A 5 0.31 -9.09 -1.41
CA LYS A 5 1.39 -8.79 -0.46
C LYS A 5 2.77 -8.90 -1.10
N ASP A 6 3.00 -9.94 -1.90
CA ASP A 6 4.30 -10.14 -2.55
C ASP A 6 4.60 -9.11 -3.64
N PHE A 7 3.58 -8.69 -4.41
CA PHE A 7 3.74 -7.64 -5.41
C PHE A 7 4.01 -6.27 -4.77
N SER A 8 3.26 -5.92 -3.72
CA SER A 8 3.51 -4.71 -2.93
C SER A 8 4.93 -4.69 -2.34
N ARG A 9 5.40 -5.83 -1.83
CA ARG A 9 6.77 -5.98 -1.32
C ARG A 9 7.82 -5.80 -2.42
N ALA A 10 7.63 -6.41 -3.59
CA ALA A 10 8.55 -6.27 -4.71
C ALA A 10 8.70 -4.81 -5.16
N LEU A 11 7.59 -4.08 -5.30
CA LEU A 11 7.62 -2.65 -5.64
C LEU A 11 8.25 -1.79 -4.55
N THR A 12 8.04 -2.14 -3.27
CA THR A 12 8.69 -1.45 -2.15
C THR A 12 10.21 -1.61 -2.21
N TYR A 13 10.72 -2.81 -2.49
CA TYR A 13 12.16 -3.03 -2.69
C TYR A 13 12.71 -2.29 -3.90
N ARG A 14 11.95 -2.26 -5.01
CA ARG A 14 12.33 -1.46 -6.18
C ARG A 14 12.42 0.04 -5.83
N ALA A 15 11.48 0.57 -5.05
CA ALA A 15 11.53 1.96 -4.61
C ALA A 15 12.73 2.24 -3.71
N ALA A 16 13.05 1.33 -2.78
CA ALA A 16 14.23 1.44 -1.93
C ALA A 16 15.52 1.44 -2.77
N GLY A 17 15.68 0.50 -3.71
CA GLY A 17 16.84 0.45 -4.61
C GLY A 17 16.94 1.61 -5.59
N ALA A 18 15.85 2.36 -5.80
CA ALA A 18 15.86 3.56 -6.63
C ALA A 18 16.34 4.81 -5.87
N ILE A 19 16.49 4.78 -4.54
CA ILE A 19 16.73 5.99 -3.75
C ILE A 19 18.04 6.70 -4.11
N ASP A 20 19.07 5.94 -4.48
CA ASP A 20 20.39 6.44 -4.84
C ASP A 20 20.54 6.75 -6.34
N GLN A 21 19.49 6.54 -7.14
CA GLN A 21 19.53 6.86 -8.56
C GLN A 21 19.62 8.36 -8.78
N SER A 22 20.48 8.82 -9.70
CA SER A 22 20.66 10.25 -10.00
C SER A 22 19.39 10.89 -10.57
N ASN A 23 18.60 10.13 -11.34
CA ASN A 23 17.39 10.62 -12.00
C ASN A 23 16.20 10.77 -11.03
N ALA A 24 15.85 12.02 -10.70
CA ALA A 24 14.73 12.34 -9.80
C ALA A 24 13.37 11.82 -10.28
N SER A 25 13.15 11.77 -11.60
CA SER A 25 11.91 11.25 -12.19
C SER A 25 11.78 9.75 -11.97
N GLU A 26 12.88 8.99 -12.05
CA GLU A 26 12.88 7.55 -11.77
C GLU A 26 12.62 7.25 -10.30
N ARG A 27 13.26 7.99 -9.39
CA ARG A 27 12.98 7.87 -7.94
C ARG A 27 11.51 8.12 -7.64
N THR A 28 10.97 9.19 -8.20
CA THR A 28 9.58 9.59 -7.98
C THR A 28 8.59 8.56 -8.55
N ARG A 29 8.87 8.01 -9.74
CA ARG A 29 8.06 6.94 -10.33
C ARG A 29 8.08 5.67 -9.48
N ALA A 30 9.26 5.26 -9.01
CA ALA A 30 9.40 4.05 -8.20
C ALA A 30 8.64 4.16 -6.86
N VAL A 31 8.81 5.28 -6.14
CA VAL A 31 8.09 5.55 -4.89
C VAL A 31 6.58 5.62 -5.12
N SER A 32 6.12 6.32 -6.16
CA SER A 32 4.68 6.44 -6.44
C SER A 32 4.05 5.10 -6.84
N ALA A 33 4.75 4.28 -7.63
CA ALA A 33 4.27 2.95 -7.97
C ALA A 33 4.15 2.04 -6.74
N ALA A 34 5.17 2.05 -5.86
CA ALA A 34 5.13 1.29 -4.60
C ALA A 34 3.97 1.74 -3.71
N LYS A 35 3.74 3.05 -3.62
CA LYS A 35 2.66 3.60 -2.79
C LYS A 35 1.27 3.26 -3.31
N VAL A 36 1.06 3.31 -4.63
CA VAL A 36 -0.18 2.86 -5.27
C VAL A 36 -0.46 1.40 -4.98
N GLU A 37 0.55 0.53 -5.15
CA GLU A 37 0.34 -0.90 -4.94
C GLU A 37 0.13 -1.24 -3.47
N MET A 38 0.86 -0.60 -2.56
CA MET A 38 0.67 -0.78 -1.12
C MET A 38 -0.75 -0.42 -0.69
N GLY A 39 -1.30 0.70 -1.13
CA GLY A 39 -2.66 1.10 -0.79
C GLY A 39 -3.72 0.11 -1.28
N ARG A 40 -3.58 -0.36 -2.53
CA ARG A 40 -4.46 -1.38 -3.13
C ARG A 40 -4.39 -2.71 -2.41
N SER A 41 -3.19 -3.23 -2.24
CA SER A 41 -2.94 -4.52 -1.59
C SER A 41 -3.35 -4.49 -0.11
N GLY A 42 -3.03 -3.41 0.60
CA GLY A 42 -3.39 -3.22 2.01
C GLY A 42 -4.90 -3.18 2.22
N LYS A 43 -5.64 -2.45 1.37
CA LYS A 43 -7.11 -2.44 1.41
C LYS A 43 -7.70 -3.83 1.18
N LEU A 44 -7.27 -4.53 0.13
CA LEU A 44 -7.74 -5.88 -0.19
C LEU A 44 -7.49 -6.85 0.97
N ILE A 45 -6.24 -6.93 1.45
CA ILE A 45 -5.86 -7.87 2.51
C ILE A 45 -6.60 -7.54 3.82
N GLY A 46 -6.72 -6.26 4.15
CA GLY A 46 -7.42 -5.83 5.36
C GLY A 46 -8.91 -6.17 5.32
N GLN A 47 -9.60 -5.88 4.21
CA GLN A 47 -11.03 -6.17 4.06
C GLN A 47 -11.32 -7.67 4.08
N GLU A 48 -10.55 -8.47 3.35
CA GLU A 48 -10.71 -9.92 3.35
C GLU A 48 -10.36 -10.53 4.71
N GLY A 49 -9.33 -10.00 5.38
CA GLY A 49 -8.96 -10.41 6.73
C GLY A 49 -10.09 -10.20 7.73
N ILE A 50 -10.76 -9.05 7.70
CA ILE A 50 -11.97 -8.80 8.49
C ILE A 50 -13.07 -9.80 8.13
N GLN A 51 -13.33 -9.99 6.83
CA GLN A 51 -14.41 -10.85 6.35
C GLN A 51 -14.26 -12.31 6.80
N LEU A 52 -13.04 -12.85 6.84
CA LEU A 52 -12.77 -14.21 7.33
C LEU A 52 -13.16 -14.41 8.80
N HIS A 53 -13.17 -13.34 9.59
CA HIS A 53 -13.54 -13.36 11.00
C HIS A 53 -15.02 -12.98 11.24
N GLY A 54 -15.75 -12.59 10.19
CA GLY A 54 -17.12 -12.11 10.28
C GLY A 54 -17.26 -10.91 11.23
N GLY A 55 -18.37 -10.87 11.97
CA GLY A 55 -18.65 -9.78 12.92
C GLY A 55 -17.59 -9.61 14.02
N MET A 56 -16.94 -10.71 14.46
CA MET A 56 -15.85 -10.66 15.45
C MET A 56 -14.63 -9.92 14.93
N GLY A 57 -14.39 -9.89 13.61
CA GLY A 57 -13.29 -9.12 13.04
C GLY A 57 -13.42 -7.61 13.25
N MET A 58 -14.64 -7.13 13.53
CA MET A 58 -14.94 -5.71 13.76
C MET A 58 -14.89 -5.31 15.24
N THR A 59 -14.77 -6.28 16.17
CA THR A 59 -14.64 -6.02 17.61
C THR A 59 -13.17 -5.84 18.01
N ASP A 60 -12.94 -5.40 19.25
CA ASP A 60 -11.59 -5.29 19.81
C ASP A 60 -11.08 -6.62 20.42
N ASP A 61 -11.85 -7.71 20.30
CA ASP A 61 -11.46 -9.05 20.78
C ASP A 61 -10.39 -9.70 19.91
N MET A 62 -10.17 -9.16 18.70
CA MET A 62 -9.21 -9.67 17.72
C MET A 62 -8.34 -8.55 17.16
N PRO A 63 -7.04 -8.81 16.92
CA PRO A 63 -6.14 -7.77 16.43
C PRO A 63 -6.41 -7.34 14.97
N ILE A 64 -7.21 -8.09 14.23
CA ILE A 64 -7.49 -7.85 12.80
C ILE A 64 -8.13 -6.47 12.57
N GLY A 65 -9.04 -6.03 13.46
CA GLY A 65 -9.63 -4.70 13.42
C GLY A 65 -8.58 -3.59 13.53
N HIS A 66 -7.58 -3.77 14.39
CA HIS A 66 -6.46 -2.82 14.53
C HIS A 66 -5.56 -2.81 13.29
N PHE A 67 -5.25 -3.97 12.71
CA PHE A 67 -4.45 -4.03 11.48
C PHE A 67 -5.15 -3.38 10.30
N PHE A 68 -6.46 -3.58 10.15
CA PHE A 68 -7.25 -2.91 9.11
C PHE A 68 -7.16 -1.38 9.26
N LYS A 69 -7.44 -0.84 10.47
CA LYS A 69 -7.32 0.59 10.78
C LYS A 69 -5.91 1.11 10.46
N ARG A 70 -4.86 0.36 10.83
CA ARG A 70 -3.46 0.72 10.55
C ARG A 70 -3.17 0.75 9.05
N LEU A 71 -3.62 -0.24 8.28
CA LEU A 71 -3.43 -0.26 6.83
C LEU A 71 -4.16 0.88 6.15
N THR A 72 -5.38 1.22 6.59
CA THR A 72 -6.12 2.40 6.11
C THR A 72 -5.36 3.69 6.36
N MET A 73 -4.78 3.86 7.56
CA MET A 73 -3.96 5.03 7.87
C MET A 73 -2.67 5.06 7.05
N ILE A 74 -2.00 3.91 6.88
CA ILE A 74 -0.79 3.82 6.06
C ILE A 74 -1.10 4.19 4.60
N ASP A 75 -2.27 3.83 4.04
CA ASP A 75 -2.67 4.29 2.71
C ASP A 75 -2.83 5.82 2.66
N ALA A 76 -3.52 6.42 3.64
CA ALA A 76 -3.81 7.85 3.67
C ALA A 76 -2.56 8.74 3.84
N ILE A 77 -1.60 8.34 4.67
CA ILE A 77 -0.41 9.17 4.95
C ILE A 77 0.48 9.31 3.71
N PHE A 78 1.07 10.51 3.56
CA PHE A 78 1.96 10.89 2.44
C PHE A 78 1.31 10.87 1.04
N GLY A 79 -0.03 10.80 0.98
CA GLY A 79 -0.78 10.73 -0.26
C GLY A 79 -1.30 9.31 -0.52
N ASN A 80 -2.58 9.21 -0.83
CA ASN A 80 -3.26 7.94 -1.09
C ASN A 80 -3.03 7.43 -2.53
N VAL A 81 -3.65 6.29 -2.85
CA VAL A 81 -3.61 5.68 -4.19
C VAL A 81 -3.90 6.68 -5.32
N ASP A 82 -4.92 7.54 -5.18
CA ASP A 82 -5.30 8.48 -6.24
C ASP A 82 -4.27 9.58 -6.43
N PHE A 83 -3.71 10.11 -5.34
CA PHE A 83 -2.64 11.09 -5.39
C PHE A 83 -1.42 10.53 -6.14
N HIS A 84 -0.94 9.34 -5.76
CA HIS A 84 0.25 8.75 -6.39
C HIS A 84 0.00 8.26 -7.82
N ARG A 85 -1.23 7.86 -8.17
CA ARG A 85 -1.59 7.58 -9.57
C ARG A 85 -1.50 8.83 -10.44
N LYS A 86 -2.06 9.96 -9.97
CA LYS A 86 -1.96 11.25 -10.68
C LYS A 86 -0.51 11.70 -10.81
N ARG A 87 0.25 11.65 -9.71
CA ARG A 87 1.68 12.00 -9.69
C ARG A 87 2.49 11.12 -10.65
N PHE A 88 2.23 9.82 -10.69
CA PHE A 88 2.92 8.90 -11.60
C PHE A 88 2.65 9.26 -13.07
N ALA A 89 1.39 9.56 -13.42
CA ALA A 89 0.99 9.92 -14.78
C ALA A 89 1.61 11.24 -15.27
N GLN A 90 1.93 12.16 -14.36
CA GLN A 90 2.58 13.44 -14.67
C GLN A 90 4.09 13.35 -14.92
N ILE A 91 4.71 12.20 -14.62
CA ILE A 91 6.16 11.97 -14.82
C ILE A 91 6.43 11.21 -16.14
N ILE A 92 5.38 11.02 -16.94
CA ILE A 92 5.45 10.40 -18.27
C ILE A 92 5.84 11.48 -19.28
#